data_AF-A0A1C5NFK0-F1
#
_entry.id   AF-A0A1C5NFK0-F1
#
_cell.length_a   1.000
_cell.length_b   1.000
_cell.length_c   1.000
_cell.angle_alpha   90.00
_cell.angle_beta   90.00
_cell.angle_gamma   90.00
#
_symmetry.space_group_name_H-M   'P 1'
#
loop_
_entity.id
_entity.type
_entity.pdbx_description
1 polymer ?
#
loop_
_entity_poly.entity_id
_entity_poly.type
_entity_poly.pdbx_seq_one_letter_code
_entity_poly.pdbx_strand_id
1 'polypeptide(L)'
;MNNPEFELLVYLITSAKALPEEPASYGSIRLTEAASRLCKIICEKYPENDAYRALLGCIDADKGKALTEPEGFAKMLEKASEMLVDCL
;
A
#
# COMPACT_ATOMS: atom_id res chain seq x y z
N MET A 1 9.77 -6.82 20.50
CA MET A 1 10.62 -6.44 19.35
C MET A 1 9.70 -5.99 18.25
N ASN A 2 9.86 -4.75 17.77
CA ASN A 2 9.13 -4.27 16.60
C ASN A 2 9.89 -4.78 15.36
N ASN A 3 9.31 -5.68 14.57
CA ASN A 3 9.93 -6.20 13.33
C ASN A 3 8.92 -5.98 12.20
N PRO A 4 8.85 -4.75 11.66
CA PRO A 4 7.80 -4.39 10.73
C PRO A 4 7.91 -5.16 9.41
N GLU A 5 9.10 -5.62 9.02
CA GLU A 5 9.30 -6.50 7.86
C GLU A 5 8.65 -7.88 8.08
N PHE A 6 8.80 -8.45 9.27
CA PHE A 6 8.14 -9.70 9.63
C PHE A 6 6.62 -9.53 9.71
N GLU A 7 6.13 -8.42 10.25
CA GLU A 7 4.70 -8.10 10.27
C GLU A 7 4.12 -7.95 8.85
N LEU A 8 4.86 -7.30 7.95
CA LEU A 8 4.49 -7.21 6.53
C LEU A 8 4.48 -8.61 5.88
N LEU A 9 5.46 -9.46 6.16
CA LEU A 9 5.51 -10.83 5.65
C LEU A 9 4.30 -11.66 6.12
N VAL A 10 3.96 -11.59 7.42
CA VAL A 10 2.77 -12.25 7.97
C VAL A 10 1.50 -11.73 7.29
N TYR A 11 1.39 -10.41 7.10
CA TYR A 11 0.26 -9.81 6.43
C TYR A 11 0.12 -10.28 4.98
N LEU A 12 1.21 -10.33 4.21
CA LEU A 12 1.21 -10.81 2.82
C LEU A 12 0.77 -12.27 2.73
N ILE A 13 1.33 -13.16 3.56
CA ILE A 13 1.00 -14.60 3.53
C ILE A 13 -0.46 -14.84 3.91
N THR A 14 -0.93 -14.19 4.98
CA THR A 14 -2.34 -14.33 5.41
C THR A 14 -3.32 -13.71 4.43
N SER A 15 -2.95 -12.60 3.78
CA SER A 15 -3.72 -11.95 2.71
C SER A 15 -3.84 -12.82 1.46
N ALA A 16 -2.75 -13.53 1.09
CA ALA A 16 -2.69 -14.39 -0.08
C ALA A 16 -3.56 -15.64 0.05
N LYS A 17 -3.80 -16.12 1.28
CA LYS A 17 -4.71 -17.24 1.53
C LYS A 17 -6.09 -16.99 0.92
N ALA A 18 -6.56 -15.73 0.97
CA ALA A 18 -7.89 -15.28 0.55
C ALA A 18 -9.05 -16.09 1.17
N LEU A 19 -10.27 -15.58 1.09
CA LEU A 19 -11.47 -16.39 1.37
C LEU A 19 -12.34 -16.45 0.11
N PRO A 20 -12.94 -17.60 -0.22
CA PRO A 20 -13.81 -17.72 -1.41
C PRO A 20 -14.99 -16.73 -1.41
N GLU A 21 -15.44 -16.33 -0.22
CA GLU A 21 -16.57 -15.43 0.00
C GLU A 21 -16.21 -13.94 -0.18
N GLU A 22 -14.92 -13.60 -0.32
CA GLU A 22 -14.47 -12.21 -0.35
C GLU A 22 -14.77 -11.51 -1.68
N PRO A 23 -15.16 -10.22 -1.66
CA PRO A 23 -15.28 -9.43 -2.88
C PRO A 23 -13.95 -9.38 -3.65
N ALA A 24 -14.01 -9.42 -4.98
CA ALA A 24 -12.80 -9.36 -5.83
C ALA A 24 -11.92 -8.13 -5.55
N SER A 25 -12.50 -7.01 -5.09
CA SER A 25 -11.79 -5.79 -4.72
C SER A 25 -10.84 -5.95 -3.51
N TYR A 26 -11.03 -6.98 -2.66
CA TYR A 26 -10.20 -7.20 -1.48
C TYR A 26 -8.74 -7.50 -1.81
N GLY A 27 -8.48 -8.12 -2.96
CA GLY A 27 -7.12 -8.37 -3.43
C GLY A 27 -6.35 -7.06 -3.61
N SER A 28 -6.91 -6.12 -4.37
CA SER A 28 -6.32 -4.79 -4.59
C SER A 28 -6.16 -4.02 -3.28
N ILE A 29 -7.17 -4.05 -2.39
CA ILE A 29 -7.10 -3.38 -1.08
C ILE A 29 -5.91 -3.92 -0.26
N ARG A 30 -5.74 -5.24 -0.20
CA ARG A 30 -4.64 -5.85 0.55
C ARG A 30 -3.27 -5.51 -0.01
N LEU A 31 -3.14 -5.51 -1.34
CA LEU A 31 -1.89 -5.12 -2.01
C LEU A 31 -1.55 -3.65 -1.75
N THR A 32 -2.53 -2.74 -1.84
CA THR A 32 -2.34 -1.32 -1.54
C THR A 32 -1.96 -1.09 -0.07
N GLU A 33 -2.58 -1.82 0.86
CA GLU A 33 -2.21 -1.77 2.28
C GLU A 33 -0.80 -2.31 2.53
N ALA A 34 -0.41 -3.40 1.86
CA ALA A 34 0.95 -3.91 1.93
C ALA A 34 1.97 -2.90 1.36
N ALA A 35 1.64 -2.22 0.26
CA ALA A 35 2.48 -1.16 -0.31
C ALA A 35 2.67 0.02 0.67
N SER A 36 1.59 0.50 1.31
CA SER A 36 1.67 1.54 2.35
C SER A 36 2.59 1.13 3.51
N ARG A 37 2.46 -0.11 4.02
CA ARG A 37 3.33 -0.63 5.08
C ARG A 37 4.80 -0.71 4.64
N LEU A 38 5.05 -1.16 3.43
CA LEU A 38 6.41 -1.19 2.88
C LEU A 38 6.99 0.22 2.76
N CYS A 39 6.24 1.19 2.25
CA CYS A 39 6.68 2.58 2.20
C CYS A 39 7.02 3.13 3.58
N LYS A 40 6.26 2.80 4.63
CA LYS A 40 6.58 3.18 6.03
C LYS A 40 7.93 2.62 6.47
N ILE A 41 8.16 1.33 6.25
CA ILE A 41 9.45 0.67 6.56
C ILE A 41 10.61 1.35 5.83
N ILE A 42 10.43 1.67 4.54
CA ILE A 42 11.46 2.34 3.75
C ILE A 42 11.71 3.76 4.25
N CYS A 43 10.66 4.53 4.56
CA CYS A 43 10.78 5.89 5.11
C CYS A 43 11.50 5.90 6.47
N GLU A 44 11.29 4.88 7.30
CA GLU A 44 12.00 4.74 8.58
C GLU A 44 13.50 4.44 8.38
N LYS A 45 13.84 3.66 7.35
CA LYS A 45 15.24 3.31 7.02
C LYS A 45 15.99 4.43 6.31
N TYR A 46 15.28 5.21 5.48
CA TYR A 46 15.83 6.27 4.62
C TYR A 46 15.02 7.56 4.81
N PRO A 47 15.14 8.23 5.97
CA PRO A 47 14.29 9.36 6.33
C PRO A 47 14.47 10.60 5.44
N GLU A 48 15.59 10.69 4.72
CA GLU A 48 15.90 11.72 3.73
C GLU A 48 15.23 11.49 2.35
N ASN A 49 14.66 10.31 2.11
CA ASN A 49 14.01 10.03 0.84
C ASN A 49 12.55 10.53 0.83
N ASP A 50 12.39 11.79 0.41
CA ASP A 50 11.09 12.44 0.33
C ASP A 50 10.14 11.81 -0.71
N ALA A 51 10.66 11.11 -1.72
CA ALA A 51 9.84 10.46 -2.74
C ALA A 51 8.98 9.33 -2.14
N TYR A 52 9.56 8.47 -1.31
CA TYR A 52 8.80 7.43 -0.59
C TYR A 52 7.79 8.04 0.39
N ARG A 53 8.10 9.18 1.01
CA ARG A 53 7.17 9.88 1.91
C ARG A 53 5.98 10.47 1.14
N ALA A 54 6.24 11.05 -0.03
CA ALA A 54 5.20 11.54 -0.92
C ALA A 54 4.31 10.40 -1.42
N LEU A 55 4.91 9.28 -1.86
CA LEU A 55 4.18 8.08 -2.29
C LEU A 55 3.32 7.52 -1.16
N LEU A 56 3.86 7.40 0.05
CA LEU A 56 3.12 6.97 1.22
C LEU A 56 1.91 7.89 1.48
N GLY A 57 2.09 9.20 1.44
CA GLY A 57 1.01 10.17 1.61
C GLY A 57 -0.08 10.03 0.54
N CYS A 58 0.30 9.79 -0.71
CA CYS A 58 -0.63 9.54 -1.81
C CYS A 58 -1.48 8.28 -1.56
N ILE A 59 -0.85 7.18 -1.13
CA ILE A 59 -1.55 5.91 -0.86
C ILE A 59 -2.45 6.02 0.38
N ASP A 60 -1.94 6.54 1.50
CA ASP A 60 -2.68 6.58 2.77
C ASP A 60 -3.90 7.52 2.72
N ALA A 61 -3.88 8.55 1.86
CA ALA A 61 -5.01 9.45 1.67
C ALA A 61 -6.25 8.74 1.11
N ASP A 62 -6.05 7.79 0.19
CA ASP A 62 -7.13 7.30 -0.69
C ASP A 62 -7.27 5.78 -0.74
N LYS A 63 -6.40 4.99 -0.08
CA LYS A 63 -6.52 3.51 -0.03
C LYS A 63 -7.84 2.99 0.54
N GLY A 64 -8.50 3.79 1.39
CA GLY A 64 -9.81 3.45 1.98
C GLY A 64 -10.98 3.58 1.00
N LYS A 65 -10.79 4.24 -0.15
CA LYS A 65 -11.85 4.53 -1.12
C LYS A 65 -12.29 3.33 -1.95
N ALA A 66 -11.57 2.21 -1.91
CA ALA A 66 -11.83 1.05 -2.76
C ALA A 66 -13.27 0.52 -2.70
N LEU A 67 -13.97 0.70 -1.55
CA LEU A 67 -15.35 0.25 -1.35
C LEU A 67 -16.40 1.36 -1.49
N THR A 68 -16.01 2.64 -1.37
CA THR A 68 -16.92 3.79 -1.33
C THR A 68 -16.87 4.65 -2.59
N GLU A 69 -15.68 4.78 -3.20
CA GLU A 69 -15.39 5.58 -4.39
C GLU A 69 -14.37 4.86 -5.30
N PRO A 70 -14.78 3.79 -6.02
CA PRO A 70 -13.87 2.95 -6.80
C PRO A 70 -13.06 3.73 -7.86
N GLU A 71 -13.66 4.74 -8.48
CA GLU A 71 -12.96 5.63 -9.43
C GLU A 71 -11.87 6.46 -8.75
N GLY A 72 -12.12 6.92 -7.51
CA GLY A 72 -11.13 7.63 -6.70
C GLY A 72 -9.97 6.72 -6.32
N PHE A 73 -10.27 5.47 -5.95
CA PHE A 73 -9.25 4.46 -5.69
C PHE A 73 -8.39 4.15 -6.94
N ALA A 74 -9.02 3.99 -8.11
CA ALA A 74 -8.31 3.75 -9.36
C ALA A 74 -7.38 4.91 -9.73
N LYS A 75 -7.83 6.16 -9.61
CA LYS A 75 -7.00 7.35 -9.85
C LYS A 75 -5.82 7.45 -8.89
N MET A 76 -6.01 7.06 -7.62
CA MET A 76 -4.91 6.98 -6.67
C MET A 76 -3.86 5.95 -7.13
N LEU A 77 -4.27 4.77 -7.58
CA LEU A 77 -3.34 3.74 -8.07
C LEU A 77 -2.55 4.21 -9.29
N GLU A 78 -3.20 4.89 -10.22
CA GLU A 78 -2.55 5.48 -11.40
C GLU A 78 -1.49 6.50 -10.98
N LYS A 79 -1.87 7.46 -10.13
CA LYS A 79 -0.95 8.46 -9.58
C LYS A 79 0.20 7.84 -8.79
N ALA A 80 -0.08 6.86 -7.93
CA ALA A 80 0.95 6.15 -7.17
C ALA A 80 1.94 5.43 -8.10
N SER A 81 1.44 4.88 -9.22
CA SER A 81 2.29 4.22 -10.22
C SER A 81 3.21 5.20 -10.93
N GLU A 82 2.73 6.41 -11.25
CA GLU A 82 3.55 7.49 -11.81
C GLU A 82 4.64 7.94 -10.81
N MET A 83 4.31 8.06 -9.53
CA MET A 83 5.25 8.49 -8.48
C MET A 83 6.39 7.49 -8.20
N LEU A 84 6.26 6.22 -8.64
CA LEU A 84 7.32 5.23 -8.47
C LEU A 84 8.60 5.61 -9.24
N VAL A 85 8.50 6.40 -10.31
CA VAL A 85 9.69 6.84 -11.08
C VAL A 85 10.63 7.71 -10.25
N ASP A 86 10.08 8.43 -9.27
CA ASP A 86 10.83 9.31 -8.37
C ASP A 86 11.44 8.54 -7.18
N CYS A 87 11.06 7.28 -6.99
CA CYS A 87 11.53 6.41 -5.90
C CYS A 87 12.79 5.59 -6.27
N LEU A 88 13.36 5.84 -7.46
CA LEU A 88 14.57 5.19 -8.00
C LEU A 88 15.87 5.74 -7.41
#